data_AF-A0A966WM55-F1
#
_entry.id   AF-A0A966WM55-F1
#
_cell.length_a   1.000
_cell.length_b   1.000
_cell.length_c   1.000
_cell.angle_alpha   90.00
_cell.angle_beta   90.00
_cell.angle_gamma   90.00
#
_symmetry.space_group_name_H-M   'P 1'
#
loop_
_entity.id
_entity.type
_entity.pdbx_description
1 polymer ?
#
loop_
_entity_poly.entity_id
_entity_poly.type
_entity_poly.pdbx_seq_one_letter_code
_entity_poly.pdbx_strand_id
1 'polypeptide(L)'
;MSVTHFKPFIQQLIELRNTLFRSAISFIVIFVCLSFYANDIYSFFSAPLIEKLTDGDKLVSTGLTSTFLVPIKITAFISFLLSLPFIFYQFWHFISPGLYKKEKKLILFSFVSGFILFFVG
;
A
#
# COMPACT_ATOMS: atom_id res chain seq x y z
N MET A 1 39.95 21.58 11.42
CA MET A 1 39.58 20.16 11.31
C MET A 1 38.07 20.04 11.21
N SER A 2 37.50 20.41 10.06
CA SER A 2 36.06 20.29 9.78
C SER A 2 35.86 19.05 8.91
N VAL A 3 35.67 17.90 9.55
CA VAL A 3 35.23 16.70 8.84
C VAL A 3 33.80 16.99 8.40
N THR A 4 33.63 17.29 7.11
CA THR A 4 32.36 17.53 6.48
C THR A 4 31.45 16.33 6.72
N HIS A 5 30.31 16.59 7.38
CA HIS A 5 29.23 15.65 7.65
C HIS A 5 28.46 15.27 6.36
N PHE A 6 29.18 14.98 5.28
CA PHE A 6 28.59 14.54 4.03
C PHE A 6 28.29 13.05 4.16
N LYS A 7 27.05 12.70 4.55
CA LYS A 7 26.55 11.35 4.28
C LYS A 7 26.73 11.13 2.77
N PRO A 8 27.59 10.21 2.31
CA PRO A 8 27.76 9.99 0.89
C PRO A 8 26.40 9.71 0.25
N PHE A 9 26.07 10.37 -0.87
CA PHE A 9 24.82 10.14 -1.62
C PHE A 9 24.58 8.64 -1.88
N ILE A 10 25.67 7.88 -2.01
CA ILE A 10 25.67 6.42 -2.11
C ILE A 10 24.98 5.74 -0.90
N GLN A 11 25.20 6.23 0.32
CA GLN A 11 24.50 5.72 1.51
C GLN A 11 23.00 6.03 1.48
N GLN A 12 22.59 7.23 1.07
CA GLN A 12 21.16 7.54 0.92
C GLN A 12 20.51 6.65 -0.15
N LEU A 13 21.17 6.41 -1.29
CA LEU A 13 20.67 5.48 -2.31
C LEU A 13 20.55 4.04 -1.79
N ILE A 14 21.50 3.60 -0.96
CA ILE A 14 21.46 2.28 -0.30
C ILE A 14 20.30 2.19 0.70
N GLU A 15 20.06 3.25 1.49
CA GLU A 15 18.94 3.33 2.42
C GLU A 15 17.59 3.31 1.67
N LEU A 16 17.47 4.01 0.54
CA LEU A 16 16.28 4.02 -0.32
C LEU A 16 16.02 2.61 -0.87
N ARG A 17 17.05 1.96 -1.42
CA ARG A 17 16.96 0.60 -1.96
C ARG A 17 16.46 -0.37 -0.89
N ASN A 18 17.09 -0.38 0.28
CA ASN A 18 16.72 -1.29 1.36
C ASN A 18 15.29 -1.04 1.86
N THR A 19 14.88 0.23 1.90
CA THR A 19 13.53 0.65 2.26
C THR A 19 12.50 0.15 1.25
N LEU A 20 12.79 0.29 -0.05
CA LEU A 20 11.95 -0.19 -1.14
C LEU A 20 11.79 -1.71 -1.11
N PHE A 21 12.89 -2.46 -0.90
CA PHE A 21 12.81 -3.92 -0.81
C PHE A 21 11.99 -4.36 0.40
N ARG A 22 12.19 -3.74 1.57
CA ARG A 22 11.41 -4.06 2.77
C ARG A 22 9.93 -3.76 2.60
N SER A 23 9.57 -2.61 2.04
CA SER A 23 8.18 -2.24 1.80
C SER A 23 7.52 -3.15 0.76
N ALA A 24 8.24 -3.52 -0.30
CA ALA A 24 7.78 -4.50 -1.29
C ALA A 24 7.55 -5.88 -0.66
N ILE A 25 8.47 -6.36 0.19
CA ILE A 25 8.31 -7.63 0.90
C ILE A 25 7.08 -7.60 1.81
N SER A 26 6.90 -6.53 2.60
CA SER A 26 5.70 -6.40 3.46
C SER A 26 4.40 -6.45 2.64
N PHE A 27 4.35 -5.75 1.51
CA PHE A 27 3.21 -5.80 0.60
C PHE A 27 2.98 -7.21 0.04
N ILE A 28 4.03 -7.87 -0.45
CA ILE A 28 3.94 -9.23 -1.02
C ILE A 28 3.47 -10.23 0.04
N VAL A 29 3.97 -10.15 1.26
CA VAL A 29 3.56 -11.04 2.37
C VAL A 29 2.07 -10.88 2.64
N ILE A 30 1.59 -9.63 2.79
CA ILE A 30 0.16 -9.35 3.03
C ILE A 30 -0.68 -9.81 1.83
N PHE A 31 -0.23 -9.55 0.61
CA PHE A 31 -0.91 -9.97 -0.61
C PHE A 31 -1.04 -11.48 -0.72
N VAL A 32 0.04 -12.24 -0.46
CA VAL A 32 0.01 -13.70 -0.48
C VAL A 32 -0.94 -14.23 0.61
N CYS A 33 -0.91 -13.66 1.82
CA CYS A 33 -1.84 -14.04 2.89
C CYS A 33 -3.31 -13.78 2.52
N LEU A 34 -3.62 -12.64 1.91
CA LEU A 34 -4.99 -12.29 1.49
C LEU A 34 -5.43 -13.03 0.23
N SER A 35 -4.50 -13.45 -0.64
CA SER A 35 -4.80 -14.18 -1.87
C SER A 35 -5.55 -15.51 -1.62
N PHE A 36 -5.29 -16.16 -0.47
CA PHE A 36 -6.05 -17.35 -0.05
C PHE A 36 -7.55 -17.05 0.19
N TYR A 37 -7.90 -15.81 0.52
CA TYR A 37 -9.27 -15.33 0.78
C TYR A 37 -9.80 -14.43 -0.35
N ALA A 38 -9.14 -14.42 -1.52
CA ALA A 38 -9.48 -13.51 -2.62
C ALA A 38 -10.92 -13.66 -3.13
N ASN A 39 -11.46 -14.88 -3.10
CA ASN A 39 -12.83 -15.15 -3.54
C ASN A 39 -13.88 -14.58 -2.58
N ASP A 40 -13.66 -14.69 -1.26
CA ASP A 40 -14.54 -14.13 -0.23
C ASP A 40 -14.53 -12.61 -0.24
N ILE A 41 -13.36 -12.02 -0.48
CA ILE A 41 -13.21 -10.58 -0.67
C ILE A 41 -13.98 -10.14 -1.92
N TYR A 42 -13.84 -10.85 -3.04
CA TYR A 42 -14.54 -10.53 -4.28
C TYR A 42 -16.07 -10.61 -4.12
N SER A 43 -16.61 -11.63 -3.45
CA SER A 43 -18.05 -11.78 -3.26
C SER A 43 -18.63 -10.65 -2.40
N PHE A 44 -17.90 -10.20 -1.38
CA PHE A 44 -18.29 -9.05 -0.55
C PHE A 44 -18.35 -7.73 -1.35
N PHE A 45 -17.34 -7.45 -2.17
CA PHE A 45 -17.28 -6.22 -2.98
C PHE A 45 -18.18 -6.25 -4.23
N SER A 46 -18.51 -7.42 -4.76
CA SER A 46 -19.37 -7.57 -5.94
C SER A 46 -20.87 -7.59 -5.61
N ALA A 47 -21.27 -7.90 -4.38
CA ALA A 47 -22.66 -7.86 -3.93
C ALA A 47 -23.40 -6.52 -4.23
N PRO A 48 -22.86 -5.32 -3.89
CA PRO A 48 -23.54 -4.05 -4.18
C PRO A 48 -23.52 -3.67 -5.67
N LEU A 49 -22.58 -4.22 -6.45
CA LEU A 49 -22.48 -4.00 -7.90
C LEU A 49 -23.56 -4.78 -8.66
N ILE A 50 -23.90 -5.97 -8.16
CA ILE A 50 -24.98 -6.80 -8.72
C ILE A 50 -26.35 -6.22 -8.38
N GLU A 51 -26.52 -5.64 -7.19
CA GLU A 51 -27.79 -5.03 -6.75
C GLU A 51 -28.17 -3.78 -7.55
N LYS A 52 -27.19 -3.03 -8.09
CA LYS A 52 -27.43 -1.87 -8.96
C LYS A 52 -27.60 -2.21 -10.45
N LEU A 53 -27.52 -3.48 -10.84
CA LEU A 53 -27.81 -3.93 -12.19
C LEU A 53 -29.30 -4.30 -12.30
N THR A 54 -30.14 -3.33 -12.66
CA THR A 54 -31.57 -3.54 -12.98
C THR A 54 -31.72 -4.11 -14.40
N ASP A 55 -32.56 -5.13 -14.52
CA ASP A 55 -33.22 -5.68 -15.71
C ASP A 55 -32.48 -5.61 -17.07
N GLY A 56 -31.86 -6.72 -17.46
CA GLY A 56 -31.75 -7.09 -18.88
C GLY A 56 -30.35 -7.19 -19.48
N ASP A 57 -29.32 -6.65 -18.83
CA ASP A 57 -27.94 -6.87 -19.28
C ASP A 57 -27.42 -8.18 -18.70
N LYS A 58 -27.55 -9.23 -19.53
CA LYS A 58 -26.86 -10.50 -19.35
C LYS A 58 -25.43 -10.20 -18.92
N LEU A 59 -24.99 -10.85 -17.84
CA LEU A 59 -23.57 -11.04 -17.53
C LEU A 59 -22.90 -11.58 -18.78
N VAL A 60 -22.35 -10.69 -19.61
CA VAL A 60 -21.57 -11.10 -20.76
C VAL A 60 -20.33 -11.72 -20.15
N SER A 61 -20.27 -13.04 -20.27
CA SER A 61 -19.12 -13.87 -20.02
C SER A 61 -17.94 -13.40 -20.89
N THR A 62 -17.34 -12.26 -20.54
CA THR A 62 -16.15 -11.72 -21.22
C THR A 62 -14.91 -12.38 -20.64
N GLY A 63 -14.67 -13.61 -21.08
CA GLY A 63 -13.41 -14.34 -20.96
C GLY A 63 -13.02 -14.76 -19.54
N LEU A 64 -12.43 -15.96 -19.42
CA LEU A 64 -11.81 -16.48 -18.18
C LEU A 64 -10.95 -15.42 -17.46
N THR A 65 -10.37 -14.49 -18.21
CA THR A 65 -9.60 -13.36 -17.72
C THR A 65 -10.35 -12.47 -16.72
N SER A 66 -11.66 -12.23 -16.87
CA SER A 66 -12.40 -11.36 -15.93
C SER A 66 -12.70 -12.06 -14.60
N THR A 67 -13.13 -13.32 -14.63
CA THR A 67 -13.36 -14.11 -13.40
C THR A 67 -12.08 -14.33 -12.58
N PHE A 68 -10.92 -14.45 -13.21
CA PHE A 68 -9.66 -14.64 -12.50
C PHE A 68 -8.94 -13.32 -12.15
N LEU A 69 -8.90 -12.32 -13.05
CA LEU A 69 -8.17 -11.08 -12.78
C LEU A 69 -8.91 -10.13 -11.83
N VAL A 70 -10.25 -10.15 -11.80
CA VAL A 70 -10.99 -9.20 -10.95
C VAL A 70 -10.77 -9.48 -9.46
N PRO A 71 -10.91 -10.72 -8.95
CA PRO A 71 -10.58 -11.03 -7.55
C PRO A 71 -9.12 -10.71 -7.21
N ILE A 72 -8.19 -11.01 -8.12
CA ILE A 72 -6.76 -10.72 -7.93
C ILE A 72 -6.50 -9.22 -7.83
N LYS A 73 -7.10 -8.40 -8.70
CA LYS A 73 -6.97 -6.94 -8.68
C LYS A 73 -7.52 -6.35 -7.38
N ILE A 74 -8.72 -6.76 -6.97
CA ILE A 74 -9.34 -6.27 -5.74
C ILE A 74 -8.49 -6.66 -4.52
N THR A 75 -8.04 -7.91 -4.46
CA THR A 75 -7.17 -8.39 -3.38
C THR A 75 -5.84 -7.65 -3.37
N ALA A 76 -5.26 -7.34 -4.53
CA ALA A 76 -4.05 -6.54 -4.65
C ALA A 76 -4.24 -5.11 -4.10
N PHE A 77 -5.37 -4.46 -4.43
CA PHE A 77 -5.72 -3.16 -3.89
C PHE A 77 -5.86 -3.22 -2.36
N ILE A 78 -6.65 -4.15 -1.82
CA ILE A 78 -6.88 -4.26 -0.37
C ILE A 78 -5.57 -4.58 0.36
N SER A 79 -4.76 -5.48 -0.18
CA SER A 79 -3.44 -5.79 0.37
C SER A 79 -2.52 -4.58 0.35
N PHE A 80 -2.61 -3.75 -0.69
CA PHE A 80 -1.87 -2.49 -0.78
C PHE A 80 -2.33 -1.54 0.33
N LEU A 81 -3.65 -1.34 0.48
CA LEU A 81 -4.24 -0.54 1.55
C LEU A 81 -3.77 -1.00 2.94
N LEU A 82 -3.79 -2.30 3.22
CA LEU A 82 -3.33 -2.85 4.50
C LEU A 82 -1.82 -2.72 4.69
N SER A 83 -1.04 -2.71 3.61
CA SER A 83 0.42 -2.55 3.67
C SER A 83 0.88 -1.09 3.80
N LEU A 84 0.03 -0.11 3.47
CA LEU A 84 0.33 1.32 3.60
C LEU A 84 0.94 1.72 4.96
N PRO A 85 0.43 1.31 6.14
CA PRO A 85 1.07 1.66 7.42
C PRO A 85 2.53 1.22 7.50
N PHE A 86 2.84 0.02 6.99
CA PHE A 86 4.21 -0.50 6.94
C PHE A 86 5.06 0.27 5.92
N ILE A 87 4.51 0.53 4.73
CA ILE A 87 5.18 1.32 3.69
C ILE A 87 5.51 2.72 4.23
N PHE A 88 4.55 3.39 4.89
CA PHE A 88 4.72 4.70 5.49
C PHE A 88 5.77 4.69 6.60
N TYR A 89 5.77 3.70 7.48
CA TYR A 89 6.79 3.56 8.52
C TYR A 89 8.19 3.36 7.92
N GLN A 90 8.30 2.54 6.89
CA GLN A 90 9.56 2.27 6.20
C GLN A 90 10.05 3.55 5.49
N PHE A 91 9.15 4.28 4.82
CA PHE A 91 9.42 5.56 4.18
C PHE A 91 9.88 6.63 5.19
N TRP A 92 9.26 6.65 6.37
CA TRP A 92 9.66 7.52 7.48
C TRP A 92 11.06 7.23 7.99
N HIS A 93 11.42 5.95 8.11
CA HIS A 93 12.76 5.54 8.51
C HIS A 93 13.83 6.04 7.52
N PHE A 94 13.51 6.09 6.22
CA PHE A 94 14.38 6.65 5.19
C PHE A 94 14.53 8.19 5.28
N ILE A 95 13.46 8.91 5.65
CA ILE A 95 13.45 10.39 5.75
C ILE A 95 14.07 10.87 7.07
N SER A 96 13.82 10.17 8.18
CA SER A 96 14.28 10.52 9.53
C SER A 96 15.78 10.85 9.66
N PRO A 97 16.74 10.22 8.98
CA PRO A 97 18.15 10.56 9.14
C PRO A 97 18.52 11.96 8.64
N GLY A 98 17.68 12.59 7.80
CA GLY A 98 17.94 13.93 7.24
C GLY A 98 17.26 15.09 7.97
N LEU A 99 16.37 14.82 8.93
CA LEU A 99 15.49 15.85 9.52
C LEU A 99 15.88 16.27 10.94
N TYR A 100 15.76 17.57 11.21
CA TYR A 100 15.97 18.11 12.55
C TYR A 100 14.88 17.60 13.50
N LYS A 101 15.27 17.31 14.76
CA LYS A 101 14.41 16.68 15.78
C LYS A 101 13.04 17.37 15.99
N LYS A 102 12.94 18.68 15.73
CA LYS A 102 11.68 19.45 15.81
C LYS A 102 10.75 19.18 14.62
N GLU A 103 11.27 19.00 13.41
CA GLU A 103 10.50 18.72 12.19
C GLU A 103 9.92 17.30 12.22
N LYS A 104 10.63 16.37 12.85
CA LYS A 104 10.20 14.99 13.06
C LYS A 104 8.82 14.89 13.74
N LYS A 105 8.46 15.82 14.63
CA LYS A 105 7.16 15.81 15.32
C LYS A 105 6.02 16.30 14.43
N LEU A 106 6.26 17.36 13.64
CA LEU A 106 5.25 17.93 12.74
C LEU A 106 4.85 16.92 11.66
N ILE A 107 5.83 16.26 11.07
CA ILE A 107 5.56 15.33 9.98
C ILE A 107 4.96 14.03 10.54
N LEU A 108 5.31 13.60 11.76
CA LEU A 108 4.62 12.49 12.42
C LEU A 108 3.12 12.79 12.59
N PHE A 109 2.76 14.01 13.02
CA PHE A 109 1.36 14.41 13.12
C PHE A 109 0.66 14.40 11.75
N SER A 110 1.34 14.89 10.71
CA SER A 110 0.84 14.86 9.34
C SER A 110 0.65 13.43 8.80
N PHE A 111 1.55 12.49 9.12
CA PHE A 111 1.43 11.08 8.75
C PHE A 111 0.27 10.40 9.46
N VAL A 112 0.09 10.66 10.76
CA VAL A 112 -1.04 10.10 11.51
C VAL A 112 -2.36 10.65 10.97
N SER A 113 -2.43 11.95 10.66
CA SER A 113 -3.61 12.54 10.03
C SER A 113 -3.87 11.96 8.65
N GLY A 114 -2.83 11.75 7.83
CA GLY A 114 -2.96 11.13 6.50
C GLY A 114 -3.43 9.68 6.59
N PHE A 115 -2.93 8.93 7.57
CA PHE A 115 -3.39 7.56 7.85
C PHE A 115 -4.87 7.54 8.24
N ILE A 116 -5.29 8.39 9.16
CA ILE A 116 -6.70 8.50 9.57
C ILE A 116 -7.58 8.89 8.38
N LEU A 117 -7.17 9.91 7.62
CA LEU A 117 -7.94 10.39 6.48
C LEU A 117 -8.07 9.32 5.38
N PHE A 118 -7.05 8.49 5.20
CA PHE A 118 -7.08 7.38 4.24
C PHE A 118 -8.03 6.24 4.63
N PHE A 119 -8.23 6.00 5.92
CA PHE A 119 -9.22 5.02 6.40
C PHE A 119 -10.64 5.58 6.45
N VAL A 120 -10.78 6.90 6.59
CA VAL A 120 -12.08 7.60 6.72
C VAL A 120 -12.66 7.99 5.36
N GLY A 121 -11.83 8.37 4.39
CA GLY A 121 -12.24 8.76 3.04
C GLY A 121 -12.38 7.58 2.10
#